data_AF-A0A2E1TCD2-F1
#
_entry.id   AF-A0A2E1TCD2-F1
#
_cell.length_a   1.000
_cell.length_b   1.000
_cell.length_c   1.000
_cell.angle_alpha   90.00
_cell.angle_beta   90.00
_cell.angle_gamma   90.00
#
_symmetry.space_group_name_H-M   'P 1'
#
loop_
_entity.id
_entity.type
_entity.pdbx_description
1 polymer ?
#
loop_
_entity_poly.entity_id
_entity_poly.type
_entity_poly.pdbx_seq_one_letter_code
_entity_poly.pdbx_strand_id
1 'polypeptide(L)' 'MDKEKLIKGGMWLSGFTCSIIISAVSFFQGFKMIREGNYILFIIGIVFLIPLFYCAFKGFKLILEAIFD' A
#
# COMPACT_ATOMS: atom_id res chain seq x y z
N MET A 1 -6.90 16.98 -18.89
CA MET A 1 -5.68 16.29 -18.44
C MET A 1 -4.77 17.17 -17.61
N ASP A 2 -4.93 17.08 -16.30
CA ASP A 2 -4.16 17.82 -15.30
C ASP A 2 -2.87 17.06 -14.93
N LYS A 3 -1.72 17.58 -15.37
CA LYS A 3 -0.40 16.96 -15.13
C LYS A 3 -0.01 16.94 -13.66
N GLU A 4 -0.44 17.92 -12.87
CA GLU A 4 -0.10 18.00 -11.46
C GLU A 4 -0.82 16.92 -10.65
N LYS A 5 -2.12 16.74 -10.91
CA LYS A 5 -2.89 15.63 -10.33
C LYS A 5 -2.32 14.27 -10.73
N LEU A 6 -1.89 14.12 -11.98
CA LEU A 6 -1.28 12.89 -12.47
C LEU A 6 0.00 12.52 -11.71
N ILE A 7 0.90 13.50 -11.49
CA ILE A 7 2.14 13.30 -10.72
C ILE A 7 1.80 12.93 -9.26
N LYS A 8 0.88 13.66 -8.61
CA LYS A 8 0.44 13.34 -7.24
C LYS A 8 -0.17 11.95 -7.16
N GLY A 9 -0.98 11.55 -8.13
CA GLY A 9 -1.54 10.20 -8.24
C GLY A 9 -0.45 9.13 -8.36
N GLY A 10 0.58 9.38 -9.17
CA GLY A 10 1.77 8.52 -9.27
C GLY A 10 2.53 8.38 -7.96
N MET A 11 2.67 9.45 -7.18
CA MET A 11 3.29 9.39 -5.84
C MET A 11 2.47 8.55 -4.85
N TRP A 12 1.14 8.62 -4.91
CA TRP A 12 0.29 7.74 -4.09
C TRP A 12 0.39 6.27 -4.53
N LEU A 13 0.49 6.00 -5.82
CA LEU A 13 0.69 4.64 -6.34
C LEU A 13 2.07 4.06 -6.00
N SER A 14 3.12 4.87 -5.91
CA SER A 14 4.42 4.39 -5.43
C SER A 14 4.35 4.02 -3.94
N GLY A 15 3.69 4.85 -3.12
CA GLY A 15 3.39 4.51 -1.72
C GLY A 15 2.56 3.23 -1.57
N PHE A 16 1.57 3.03 -2.45
CA PHE A 16 0.79 1.79 -2.52
C PHE A 16 1.68 0.58 -2.82
N THR A 17 2.55 0.67 -3.82
CA THR A 17 3.47 -0.41 -4.20
C THR A 17 4.42 -0.76 -3.05
N CYS A 18 5.01 0.23 -2.38
CA CYS A 18 5.84 0.01 -1.20
C CYS A 18 5.06 -0.69 -0.08
N SER A 19 3.80 -0.29 0.14
CA SER A 19 2.95 -0.90 1.18
C SER A 19 2.63 -2.36 0.88
N ILE A 20 2.41 -2.71 -0.39
CA ILE A 20 2.27 -4.11 -0.83
C ILE A 20 3.52 -4.92 -0.50
N ILE A 21 4.71 -4.41 -0.88
CA ILE A 21 5.97 -5.13 -0.68
C ILE A 21 6.20 -5.38 0.82
N ILE A 22 6.03 -4.35 1.65
CA ILE A 22 6.21 -4.46 3.09
C ILE A 22 5.20 -5.45 3.69
N SER A 23 3.92 -5.36 3.32
CA SER A 23 2.88 -6.26 3.81
C SER A 23 3.17 -7.71 3.40
N ALA A 24 3.54 -7.96 2.14
CA ALA A 24 3.85 -9.29 1.63
C ALA A 24 5.07 -9.93 2.34
N VAL A 25 6.16 -9.17 2.52
CA VAL A 25 7.35 -9.65 3.25
C VAL A 25 7.02 -9.92 4.72
N SER A 26 6.27 -9.02 5.35
CA SER A 26 5.84 -9.15 6.74
C SER A 26 4.95 -10.36 6.95
N PHE A 27 4.03 -10.65 6.03
CA PHE A 27 3.21 -11.86 6.07
C PHE A 27 4.04 -13.12 5.85
N PHE A 28 4.91 -13.14 4.85
CA PHE A 28 5.74 -14.31 4.55
C PHE A 28 6.60 -14.71 5.76
N GLN A 29 7.28 -13.75 6.38
CA GLN A 29 8.08 -14.01 7.59
C GLN A 29 7.20 -14.21 8.82
N GLY A 30 6.11 -13.45 8.94
CA GLY A 30 5.18 -13.51 10.06
C GLY A 30 4.52 -14.88 10.21
N PHE A 31 4.11 -15.52 9.12
CA PHE A 31 3.58 -16.89 9.18
C PHE A 31 4.59 -17.92 9.69
N LYS A 32 5.89 -17.72 9.43
CA LYS A 32 6.95 -18.56 10.00
C LYS A 32 7.08 -18.31 11.51
N MET A 33 7.14 -17.04 11.92
CA MET A 33 7.31 -16.64 13.32
C MET A 33 6.12 -17.01 14.21
N ILE A 34 4.91 -17.11 13.66
CA ILE A 34 3.73 -17.61 14.39
C ILE A 34 3.99 -19.00 14.99
N ARG A 35 4.71 -19.88 14.27
CA ARG A 35 5.05 -21.23 14.75
C ARG A 35 6.03 -21.19 15.93
N GLU A 36 6.79 -20.11 16.05
CA GLU A 36 7.73 -19.82 17.13
C GLU A 36 7.07 -19.00 18.26
N GLY A 37 5.77 -18.69 18.15
CA GLY A 37 5.00 -17.92 19.13
C GLY A 37 5.14 -16.39 19.00
N ASN A 38 5.82 -15.88 17.97
CA ASN A 38 5.99 -14.45 17.73
C ASN A 38 5.05 -13.95 16.61
N TYR A 39 4.17 -13.02 16.96
CA TYR A 39 3.12 -12.50 16.07
C TYR A 39 3.43 -11.11 15.50
N ILE A 40 4.55 -10.49 15.87
CA ILE A 40 4.84 -9.07 15.58
C ILE A 40 4.82 -8.79 14.08
N LEU A 41 5.58 -9.55 13.29
CA LEU A 41 5.63 -9.34 11.82
C LEU A 41 4.28 -9.61 11.15
N PHE A 42 3.51 -10.57 11.65
CA PHE A 42 2.18 -10.84 11.15
C PHE A 42 1.24 -9.65 11.40
N ILE A 43 1.26 -9.08 12.61
CA ILE A 43 0.48 -7.89 12.97
C ILE A 43 0.90 -6.69 12.11
N ILE A 44 2.20 -6.48 11.90
CA ILE A 44 2.71 -5.41 11.02
C ILE A 44 2.16 -5.57 9.59
N GLY A 45 2.14 -6.80 9.06
CA GLY A 45 1.55 -7.10 7.76
C GLY A 45 0.08 -6.70 7.66
N ILE A 46 -0.71 -6.99 8.71
CA ILE A 46 -2.13 -6.60 8.81
C ILE A 46 -2.28 -5.08 8.91
N VAL A 47 -1.50 -4.41 9.77
CA VAL A 47 -1.58 -2.95 9.94
C VAL A 47 -1.27 -2.23 8.63
N PHE A 48 -0.30 -2.73 7.86
CA PHE A 48 0.05 -2.17 6.54
C PHE A 48 -1.04 -2.35 5.46
N LEU A 49 -2.06 -3.17 5.69
CA LEU A 49 -3.21 -3.24 4.77
C LEU A 49 -4.02 -1.93 4.76
N ILE A 50 -4.11 -1.24 5.89
CA ILE A 50 -4.83 0.04 5.98
C ILE A 50 -4.20 1.12 5.07
N PRO A 51 -2.90 1.45 5.19
CA PRO A 51 -2.26 2.39 4.28
C PRO A 51 -2.22 1.87 2.84
N LEU A 52 -2.15 0.56 2.62
CA LEU A 52 -2.23 -0.04 1.27
C LEU A 52 -3.54 0.35 0.58
N PHE A 53 -4.70 0.08 1.19
CA PHE A 53 -5.98 0.42 0.60
C PHE A 53 -6.19 1.94 0.48
N TYR A 54 -5.73 2.70 1.47
CA TYR A 54 -5.81 4.16 1.44
C TYR A 54 -5.00 4.77 0.28
N CYS A 55 -3.74 4.35 0.11
CA CYS A 55 -2.88 4.81 -0.97
C CYS A 55 -3.43 4.43 -2.35
N ALA A 56 -3.97 3.21 -2.49
CA ALA A 56 -4.64 2.80 -3.72
C ALA A 56 -5.82 3.71 -4.05
N PHE A 57 -6.73 3.91 -3.10
CA PHE A 57 -7.92 4.74 -3.30
C PHE A 57 -7.55 6.18 -3.68
N LYS A 58 -6.64 6.81 -2.94
CA LYS A 58 -6.16 8.17 -3.23
C LYS A 58 -5.45 8.26 -4.59
N GLY A 59 -4.58 7.30 -4.90
CA GLY A 59 -3.81 7.28 -6.15
C GLY A 59 -4.70 7.13 -7.37
N PHE A 60 -5.57 6.12 -7.39
CA PHE A 60 -6.49 5.91 -8.50
C PHE A 60 -7.48 7.06 -8.66
N LYS A 61 -8.02 7.61 -7.56
CA LYS A 61 -8.90 8.77 -7.62
C LYS A 61 -8.24 9.96 -8.31
N LEU A 62 -7.00 10.31 -7.92
CA LEU A 62 -6.27 11.44 -8.52
C LEU A 62 -5.93 11.20 -9.99
N ILE A 63 -5.62 9.96 -10.37
CA ILE A 63 -5.34 9.62 -11.78
C ILE A 63 -6.61 9.73 -12.62
N LEU A 64 -7.75 9.25 -12.12
CA LEU A 64 -9.03 9.36 -12.81
C LEU A 64 -9.44 10.83 -12.96
N GLU A 65 -9.38 11.62 -11.89
CA GLU A 65 -9.61 13.06 -11.93
C GLU A 65 -8.61 13.79 -12.84
N ALA A 66 -7.38 13.30 -12.97
CA ALA A 66 -6.40 13.89 -13.87
C ALA A 66 -6.71 13.61 -15.34
N ILE A 67 -7.36 12.49 -15.67
CA ILE A 67 -7.63 12.06 -17.04
C ILE A 67 -8.98 12.57 -17.53
N PHE A 68 -10.02 12.42 -16.70
CA PHE A 68 -11.40 12.66 -17.06
C PHE A 68 -11.91 14.07 -16.70
N ASP A 69 -11.20 14.79 -15.82
CA ASP A 69 -11.37 16.24 -15.66
C ASP A 69 -10.28 17.02 -16.44
#